data_AF-A0A109FB36-F1
#
_entry.id   AF-A0A109FB36-F1
#
_cell.length_a   1.000
_cell.length_b   1.000
_cell.length_c   1.000
_cell.angle_alpha   90.00
_cell.angle_beta   90.00
_cell.angle_gamma   90.00
#
_symmetry.space_group_name_H-M   'P 1'
#
loop_
_entity.id
_entity.type
_entity.pdbx_description
1 polymer ?
#
loop_
_entity_poly.entity_id
_entity_poly.type
_entity_poly.pdbx_seq_one_letter_code
_entity_poly.pdbx_strand_id
1 'polypeptide(L)'
;GHRYILPRQAALGSEMIKTTLSSDFAETVSSRIELPDQRAEIVEKVAEYLVYKDRYKETKGEIPDFKDRIKPEIALEMLMASDYME
;
A
#
# COMPACT_ATOMS: atom_id res chain seq x y z
N GLY A 1 15.33 -3.90 9.30
CA GLY A 1 13.96 -3.36 9.14
C GLY A 1 13.89 -2.58 7.84
N HIS A 2 12.84 -2.77 7.06
CA HIS A 2 12.62 -2.06 5.80
C HIS A 2 11.75 -0.82 6.07
N ARG A 3 12.00 0.28 5.34
CA ARG A 3 11.21 1.50 5.43
C ARG A 3 10.82 1.93 4.02
N TYR A 4 9.52 2.08 3.81
CA TYR A 4 8.95 2.54 2.56
C TYR A 4 8.29 3.89 2.81
N ILE A 5 8.63 4.88 1.99
CA ILE A 5 8.11 6.24 2.11
C ILE A 5 7.26 6.49 0.87
N LEU A 6 6.00 6.85 1.09
CA LEU A 6 5.02 7.10 0.05
C LEU A 6 4.32 8.44 0.28
N PRO A 7 3.81 9.11 -0.77
CA PRO A 7 2.99 10.29 -0.63
C PRO A 7 1.75 9.99 0.23
N ARG A 8 1.40 10.93 1.12
CA ARG A 8 0.23 10.78 2.00
C ARG A 8 -1.06 10.51 1.22
N GLN A 9 -1.24 11.14 0.05
CA GLN A 9 -2.43 10.93 -0.79
C GLN A 9 -2.54 9.48 -1.28
N ALA A 10 -1.43 8.89 -1.72
CA ALA A 10 -1.39 7.48 -2.11
C ALA A 10 -1.61 6.56 -0.90
N ALA A 11 -1.02 6.87 0.25
CA ALA A 11 -1.18 6.10 1.49
C ALA A 11 -2.64 6.05 1.96
N LEU A 12 -3.34 7.17 1.88
CA LEU A 12 -4.77 7.28 2.22
C LEU A 12 -5.70 6.57 1.23
N GLY A 13 -5.16 5.98 0.16
CA GLY A 13 -5.89 5.12 -0.78
C GLY A 13 -6.27 3.74 -0.21
N SER A 14 -5.77 3.39 0.98
CA SER A 14 -6.14 2.21 1.79
C SER A 14 -6.93 2.66 3.02
N GLU A 15 -8.09 2.05 3.29
CA GLU A 15 -8.90 2.39 4.46
C GLU A 15 -8.25 1.92 5.75
N MET A 16 -7.54 0.79 5.75
CA MET A 16 -6.68 0.38 6.87
C MET A 16 -5.69 1.49 7.27
N ILE A 17 -4.87 1.98 6.32
CA ILE A 17 -3.89 3.04 6.58
C ILE A 17 -4.57 4.33 7.03
N LYS A 18 -5.70 4.68 6.40
CA LYS A 18 -6.49 5.86 6.76
C LYS A 18 -7.05 5.75 8.18
N THR A 19 -7.55 4.59 8.57
CA THR A 19 -8.10 4.32 9.90
C THR A 19 -7.00 4.36 10.95
N THR A 20 -5.87 3.70 10.71
CA THR A 20 -4.70 3.74 11.61
C THR A 20 -4.18 5.16 11.80
N LEU A 21 -4.05 5.94 10.72
CA LEU A 21 -3.62 7.34 10.80
C LEU A 21 -4.65 8.28 11.44
N SER A 22 -5.93 7.87 11.52
CA SER A 22 -7.03 8.67 12.09
C SER A 22 -7.38 8.28 13.53
N SER A 23 -7.14 7.04 13.93
CA SER A 23 -7.62 6.49 15.21
C SER A 23 -6.69 6.71 16.41
N ASP A 24 -5.40 7.03 16.23
CA ASP A 24 -4.46 7.08 17.36
C ASP A 24 -3.58 8.34 17.38
N PHE A 25 -3.78 9.11 18.46
CA PHE A 25 -3.16 10.41 18.76
C PHE A 25 -1.61 10.40 18.76
N ALA A 26 -0.96 9.23 18.76
CA ALA A 26 0.50 9.07 18.74
C ALA A 26 1.07 8.69 17.35
N GLU A 27 0.35 7.90 16.54
CA GLU A 27 0.79 7.56 15.18
C GLU A 27 0.47 8.66 14.16
N THR A 28 -0.59 9.45 14.39
CA THR A 28 -0.86 10.66 13.58
C THR A 28 0.30 11.66 13.62
N VAL A 29 1.02 11.74 14.74
CA VAL A 29 2.16 12.66 14.92
C VAL A 29 3.41 12.16 14.18
N SER A 30 3.61 10.85 14.09
CA SER A 30 4.79 10.27 13.41
C SER A 30 4.55 9.90 11.95
N SER A 31 3.28 9.84 11.51
CA SER A 31 2.88 9.42 10.14
C SER A 31 3.57 8.12 9.70
N ARG A 32 3.73 7.19 10.64
CA ARG A 32 4.39 5.90 10.44
C ARG A 32 3.45 4.79 10.87
N ILE A 33 3.50 3.66 10.17
CA ILE A 33 2.80 2.42 10.49
C ILE A 33 3.86 1.32 10.54
N GLU A 34 3.80 0.46 11.54
CA GLU A 34 4.66 -0.73 11.65
C GLU A 34 3.87 -1.99 11.30
N LEU A 35 4.42 -2.82 10.40
CA LEU A 35 3.81 -4.08 9.96
C LEU A 35 4.75 -5.24 10.31
N PRO A 36 4.74 -5.73 11.56
CA PRO A 36 5.68 -6.76 12.02
C PRO A 36 5.43 -8.15 11.42
N ASP A 37 4.17 -8.47 11.09
CA ASP A 37 3.77 -9.77 10.54
C ASP A 37 3.89 -9.86 9.00
N GLN A 38 4.21 -8.76 8.33
CA GLN A 38 4.26 -8.70 6.87
C GLN A 38 5.70 -8.76 6.35
N ARG A 39 5.90 -9.57 5.30
CA ARG A 39 7.19 -9.62 4.61
C ARG A 39 7.48 -8.31 3.90
N ALA A 40 8.75 -7.91 3.90
CA ALA A 40 9.20 -6.67 3.27
C ALA A 40 8.86 -6.57 1.78
N GLU A 41 8.92 -7.69 1.05
CA GLU A 41 8.58 -7.77 -0.37
C GLU A 41 7.09 -7.49 -0.64
N ILE A 42 6.21 -7.91 0.27
CA ILE A 42 4.77 -7.71 0.15
C ILE A 42 4.45 -6.24 0.44
N VAL A 43 5.03 -5.69 1.51
CA VAL A 43 4.86 -4.27 1.86
C VAL A 43 5.38 -3.37 0.75
N GLU A 44 6.50 -3.72 0.10
CA GLU A 44 7.01 -3.00 -1.06
C GLU A 44 5.99 -2.97 -2.20
N LYS A 45 5.40 -4.13 -2.53
CA LYS A 45 4.43 -4.22 -3.63
C LYS A 45 3.12 -3.54 -3.32
N VAL A 46 2.65 -3.56 -2.07
CA VAL A 46 1.48 -2.78 -1.70
C VAL A 46 1.77 -1.29 -1.75
N ALA A 47 2.93 -0.84 -1.29
CA ALA A 47 3.33 0.56 -1.42
C ALA A 47 3.41 1.00 -2.91
N GLU A 48 3.96 0.15 -3.78
CA GLU A 48 3.97 0.37 -5.23
C GLU A 48 2.55 0.47 -5.79
N TYR A 49 1.65 -0.42 -5.36
CA TYR A 49 0.25 -0.44 -5.78
C TYR A 49 -0.51 0.82 -5.34
N LEU A 50 -0.31 1.31 -4.12
CA LEU A 50 -0.95 2.53 -3.63
C LEU A 50 -0.55 3.76 -4.47
N VAL A 51 0.72 3.87 -4.81
CA VAL A 51 1.23 4.95 -5.69
C VAL A 51 0.69 4.78 -7.11
N TYR A 52 0.66 3.56 -7.63
CA TYR A 52 0.08 3.25 -8.92
C TYR A 52 -1.42 3.63 -8.97
N LYS A 53 -2.21 3.22 -7.99
CA LYS A 53 -3.64 3.56 -7.85
C LYS A 53 -3.83 5.08 -7.84
N ASP A 54 -3.05 5.80 -7.03
CA ASP A 54 -3.13 7.26 -6.97
C ASP A 54 -2.74 7.95 -8.28
N ARG A 55 -1.71 7.44 -8.97
CA ARG A 55 -1.24 7.98 -10.26
C ARG A 55 -2.26 7.80 -11.38
N TYR A 56 -2.94 6.65 -11.41
CA TYR A 56 -3.84 6.29 -12.52
C TYR A 56 -5.33 6.54 -12.22
N LYS A 57 -5.71 6.93 -10.99
CA LYS A 57 -7.12 7.17 -10.60
C LYS A 57 -7.89 8.14 -11.51
N GLU A 58 -7.20 9.12 -12.10
CA GLU A 58 -7.78 10.15 -12.98
C GLU A 58 -7.41 9.97 -14.46
N THR A 59 -6.69 8.90 -14.79
CA THR A 59 -6.25 8.62 -16.17
C THR A 59 -7.41 8.01 -16.96
N LYS A 60 -7.77 8.64 -18.09
CA LYS A 60 -8.80 8.14 -19.02
C LYS A 60 -8.22 7.37 -20.23
N GLY A 61 -6.90 7.25 -20.30
CA GLY A 61 -6.17 6.58 -21.36
C GLY A 61 -5.79 5.14 -21.01
N GLU A 62 -4.80 4.61 -21.71
CA GLU A 62 -4.26 3.28 -21.42
C GLU A 62 -3.57 3.26 -20.06
N ILE A 63 -3.97 2.30 -19.23
CA ILE A 63 -3.44 2.08 -17.89
C ILE A 63 -2.62 0.78 -17.95
N PRO A 64 -1.31 0.80 -17.62
CA PRO A 64 -0.46 -0.38 -17.73
C PRO A 64 -0.83 -1.43 -16.67
N ASP A 65 -0.90 -2.71 -17.03
CA ASP A 65 -1.31 -3.75 -16.08
C ASP A 65 -0.31 -3.87 -14.91
N PHE A 66 -0.82 -3.75 -13.68
CA PHE A 66 0.00 -3.86 -12.49
C PHE A 66 0.44 -5.32 -12.25
N LYS A 67 -0.29 -6.31 -12.77
CA LYS A 67 0.01 -7.73 -12.58
C LYS A 67 1.37 -8.14 -13.13
N ASP A 68 1.86 -7.49 -14.18
CA ASP A 68 3.19 -7.71 -14.73
C ASP A 68 4.32 -7.36 -13.73
N ARG A 69 4.01 -6.55 -12.71
CA ARG A 69 4.95 -6.18 -11.64
C ARG A 69 4.90 -7.14 -10.47
N ILE A 70 3.95 -8.07 -10.43
CA ILE A 70 3.76 -9.04 -9.35
C ILE A 70 4.36 -10.37 -9.80
N LYS A 71 5.32 -10.88 -9.02
CA LYS A 71 5.84 -12.23 -9.30
C LYS A 71 4.78 -13.27 -8.95
N PRO A 72 4.64 -14.36 -9.73
CA PRO A 72 3.70 -15.44 -9.42
C PRO A 72 3.88 -16.01 -8.00
N GLU A 73 5.13 -16.02 -7.51
CA GLU A 73 5.53 -16.52 -6.20
C GLU A 73 4.91 -15.74 -5.03
N ILE A 74 4.60 -14.45 -5.23
CA ILE A 74 4.10 -13.55 -4.17
C ILE A 74 2.63 -13.19 -4.36
N ALA A 75 2.01 -13.64 -5.45
CA ALA A 75 0.67 -13.21 -5.85
C ALA A 75 -0.39 -13.56 -4.79
N LEU A 76 -0.27 -14.73 -4.16
CA LEU A 76 -1.19 -15.16 -3.11
C LEU A 76 -1.05 -14.33 -1.83
N GLU A 77 0.20 -14.08 -1.39
CA GLU A 77 0.48 -13.26 -0.21
C GLU A 77 0.03 -11.81 -0.43
N MET A 78 0.24 -11.26 -1.62
CA MET A 78 -0.25 -9.92 -1.97
C MET A 78 -1.78 -9.86 -2.01
N LEU A 79 -2.46 -10.92 -2.48
CA LEU A 79 -3.93 -10.98 -2.48
C LEU A 79 -4.48 -10.94 -1.05
N MET A 80 -3.91 -11.72 -0.13
CA MET A 80 -4.29 -11.71 1.29
C MET A 80 -4.01 -10.35 1.95
N ALA A 81 -2.86 -9.74 1.63
CA ALA A 81 -2.53 -8.40 2.13
C ALA A 81 -3.50 -7.33 1.57
N SER A 82 -3.98 -7.50 0.34
CA SER A 82 -4.94 -6.57 -0.27
C SER A 82 -6.29 -6.59 0.45
N ASP A 83 -6.79 -7.78 0.83
CA ASP A 83 -8.03 -7.96 1.60
C ASP A 83 -7.93 -7.32 2.99
N TYR A 84 -6.75 -7.42 3.62
CA TYR A 84 -6.49 -6.78 4.92
C TYR A 84 -6.34 -5.25 4.85
N MET A 85 -5.98 -4.73 3.67
CA MET A 85 -5.66 -3.32 3.46
C MET A 85 -6.77 -2.54 2.74
N GLU A 86 -7.94 -3.14 2.53
CA GLU A 86 -9.15 -2.41 2.10
C GLU A 86 -9.37 -1.17 2.97
#